data_AF-A0A2I1E692-F1
#
_entry.id   AF-A0A2I1E692-F1
#
_cell.length_a   1.000
_cell.length_b   1.000
_cell.length_c   1.000
_cell.angle_alpha   90.00
_cell.angle_beta   90.00
_cell.angle_gamma   90.00
#
_symmetry.space_group_name_H-M   'P 1'
#
loop_
_entity.id
_entity.type
_entity.pdbx_description
1 polymer ?
#
loop_
_entity_poly.entity_id
_entity_poly.type
_entity_poly.pdbx_seq_one_letter_code
_entity_poly.pdbx_strand_id
1 'polypeptide(L)'
;MQDNKDKRPCKKLKVNFTYKKPTDDELRNLIDSSRCKNTDYSTSNWIRALEKFRTDVNYQGLIEEVDTKEELEDQLCRFVHAMRKKDGSEYHVSSVNSCMFAINRHLNNKSVLSKPINIMDKDQYYKLWQILNGKVKSLVSQGRGERNGADGFTEDDLLQILDHPAMSGNDPA
;
A
#
# COMPACT_ATOMS: atom_id res chain seq x y z
N MET A 1 -25.11 62.95 29.46
CA MET A 1 -24.23 62.19 28.54
C MET A 1 -24.75 60.77 28.53
N GLN A 2 -25.35 60.36 27.41
CA GLN A 2 -26.08 59.10 27.25
C GLN A 2 -25.09 58.03 26.76
N ASP A 3 -24.82 57.01 27.57
CA ASP A 3 -23.99 55.86 27.17
C ASP A 3 -24.76 54.97 26.19
N ASN A 4 -24.49 55.15 24.90
CA ASN A 4 -25.03 54.31 23.84
C ASN A 4 -24.21 53.02 23.74
N LYS A 5 -24.63 51.98 24.46
CA LYS A 5 -24.04 50.63 24.35
C LYS A 5 -24.51 49.99 23.05
N ASP A 6 -23.73 50.17 21.99
CA ASP A 6 -23.83 49.39 20.75
C ASP A 6 -23.40 47.94 21.02
N LYS A 7 -24.28 47.16 21.65
CA LYS A 7 -24.16 45.70 21.73
C LYS A 7 -24.74 45.12 20.46
N ARG A 8 -23.93 45.08 19.39
CA ARG A 8 -24.23 44.22 18.24
C ARG A 8 -24.39 42.78 18.73
N PRO A 9 -25.55 42.12 18.50
CA PRO A 9 -25.74 40.76 18.93
C PRO A 9 -24.78 39.86 18.14
N CYS A 10 -23.86 39.23 18.86
CA CYS A 10 -23.00 38.19 18.30
C CYS A 10 -23.92 37.05 17.84
N LYS A 11 -24.10 36.90 16.51
CA LYS A 11 -24.93 35.85 15.92
C LYS A 11 -24.37 34.51 16.39
N LYS A 12 -25.09 33.82 17.28
CA LYS A 12 -24.75 32.44 17.66
C LYS A 12 -24.78 31.59 16.40
N LEU A 13 -23.64 31.02 16.01
CA LEU A 13 -23.61 30.07 14.90
C LEU A 13 -24.56 28.92 15.24
N LYS A 14 -25.60 28.72 14.43
CA LYS A 14 -26.40 27.50 14.46
C LYS A 14 -25.53 26.38 13.91
N VAL A 15 -24.91 25.62 14.82
CA VAL A 15 -24.15 24.44 14.44
C VAL A 15 -25.15 23.30 14.25
N ASN A 16 -25.48 23.01 12.99
CA ASN A 16 -26.31 21.86 12.61
C ASN A 16 -25.45 20.58 12.58
N PHE A 17 -24.82 20.23 13.71
CA PHE A 17 -23.97 19.05 13.83
C PHE A 17 -24.42 18.21 15.02
N THR A 18 -24.61 16.91 14.78
CA THR A 18 -24.92 15.91 15.79
C THR A 18 -23.97 14.72 15.63
N TYR A 19 -23.70 14.01 16.72
CA TYR A 19 -22.86 12.83 16.70
C TYR A 19 -23.31 11.83 17.77
N LYS A 20 -23.02 10.55 17.54
CA LYS A 20 -23.10 9.48 18.54
C LYS A 20 -21.66 9.08 18.88
N LYS A 21 -21.35 8.94 20.17
CA LYS A 21 -20.06 8.38 20.60
C LYS A 21 -19.96 6.94 20.07
N PRO A 22 -18.94 6.61 19.27
CA PRO A 22 -18.78 5.25 18.76
C PRO A 22 -18.36 4.31 19.88
N THR A 23 -18.79 3.06 19.77
CA THR A 23 -18.33 1.93 20.58
C THR A 23 -17.05 1.34 20.00
N ASP A 24 -16.27 0.66 20.83
CA ASP A 24 -15.03 0.00 20.37
C ASP A 24 -15.32 -1.04 19.28
N ASP A 25 -16.47 -1.70 19.30
CA ASP A 25 -16.86 -2.68 18.29
C ASP A 25 -17.26 -2.01 16.96
N GLU A 26 -17.95 -0.86 17.00
CA GLU A 26 -18.19 -0.05 15.79
C GLU A 26 -16.87 0.41 15.16
N LEU A 27 -15.90 0.81 15.99
CA LEU A 27 -14.56 1.19 15.52
C LEU A 27 -13.79 -0.01 14.94
N ARG A 28 -13.82 -1.18 15.60
CA ARG A 28 -13.18 -2.42 15.09
C ARG A 28 -13.79 -2.86 13.77
N ASN A 29 -15.12 -2.87 13.66
CA ASN A 29 -15.82 -3.23 12.42
C ASN A 29 -15.46 -2.27 11.27
N LEU A 30 -15.27 -0.99 11.58
CA LEU A 30 -14.84 -0.01 10.58
C LEU A 30 -13.38 -0.24 10.15
N ILE A 31 -12.49 -0.58 11.09
CA ILE A 31 -11.10 -0.96 10.80
C ILE A 31 -11.07 -2.23 9.95
N ASP A 32 -11.86 -3.25 10.31
CA ASP A 32 -11.88 -4.53 9.61
C ASP A 32 -12.47 -4.40 8.20
N SER A 33 -13.52 -3.60 8.03
CA SER A 33 -14.13 -3.33 6.72
C SER A 33 -13.27 -2.47 5.80
N SER A 34 -12.26 -1.77 6.33
CA SER A 34 -11.28 -1.05 5.52
C SER A 34 -10.35 -1.98 4.71
N ARG A 35 -10.31 -3.29 5.03
CA ARG A 35 -9.45 -4.26 4.35
C ARG A 35 -10.13 -4.85 3.11
N CYS A 36 -9.57 -4.54 1.94
CA CYS A 36 -9.98 -5.17 0.69
C CYS A 36 -9.33 -6.54 0.51
N LYS A 37 -10.13 -7.56 0.13
CA LYS A 37 -9.66 -8.94 -0.14
C LYS A 37 -8.45 -8.99 -1.09
N ASN A 38 -8.46 -8.17 -2.13
CA ASN A 38 -7.37 -8.07 -3.10
C ASN A 38 -6.05 -7.64 -2.46
N THR A 39 -6.13 -6.70 -1.52
CA THR A 39 -4.95 -6.21 -0.80
C THR A 39 -4.40 -7.32 0.08
N ASP A 40 -5.24 -8.11 0.75
CA ASP A 40 -4.79 -9.23 1.58
C ASP A 40 -4.13 -10.34 0.78
N TYR A 41 -4.66 -10.63 -0.42
CA TYR A 41 -4.02 -11.55 -1.36
C TYR A 41 -2.63 -11.05 -1.78
N SER A 42 -2.52 -9.77 -2.16
CA SER A 42 -1.24 -9.14 -2.53
C SER A 42 -0.23 -9.19 -1.37
N THR A 43 -0.65 -8.88 -0.14
CA THR A 43 0.25 -9.01 1.03
C THR A 43 0.69 -10.44 1.24
N SER A 44 -0.21 -11.40 1.16
CA SER A 44 0.13 -12.81 1.34
C SER A 44 1.17 -13.27 0.32
N ASN A 45 1.07 -12.82 -0.94
CA ASN A 45 2.05 -13.14 -1.97
C ASN A 45 3.43 -12.53 -1.69
N TRP A 46 3.49 -11.25 -1.30
CA TRP A 46 4.76 -10.60 -0.98
C TRP A 46 5.42 -11.19 0.27
N ILE A 47 4.63 -11.55 1.29
CA ILE A 47 5.15 -12.22 2.48
C ILE A 47 5.67 -13.61 2.14
N ARG A 48 4.96 -14.40 1.31
CA ARG A 48 5.49 -15.70 0.82
C ARG A 48 6.82 -15.53 0.07
N ALA A 49 6.96 -14.47 -0.74
CA ALA A 49 8.21 -14.18 -1.44
C ALA A 49 9.34 -13.82 -0.48
N LEU A 50 9.05 -13.01 0.55
CA LEU A 50 10.00 -12.66 1.61
C LEU A 50 10.42 -13.88 2.42
N GLU A 51 9.48 -14.71 2.86
CA GLU A 51 9.78 -15.92 3.64
C GLU A 51 10.55 -16.96 2.82
N LYS A 52 10.25 -17.07 1.52
CA LYS A 52 11.05 -17.88 0.61
C LYS A 52 12.49 -17.37 0.56
N PHE A 53 12.70 -16.08 0.35
CA PHE A 53 14.04 -15.48 0.37
C PHE A 53 14.75 -15.76 1.69
N ARG A 54 14.06 -15.55 2.83
CA ARG A 54 14.61 -15.80 4.17
C ARG A 54 15.09 -17.24 4.34
N THR A 55 14.27 -18.18 3.90
CA THR A 55 14.61 -19.61 3.91
C THR A 55 15.83 -19.90 3.02
N ASP A 56 15.84 -19.36 1.79
CA ASP A 56 16.92 -19.59 0.83
C ASP A 56 18.29 -19.04 1.31
N VAL A 57 18.29 -18.02 2.19
CA VAL A 57 19.51 -17.43 2.78
C VAL A 57 19.75 -17.82 4.25
N ASN A 58 19.02 -18.83 4.76
CA ASN A 58 19.16 -19.41 6.10
C ASN A 58 18.83 -18.48 7.30
N TYR A 59 17.93 -17.51 7.13
CA TYR A 59 17.35 -16.83 8.28
C TYR A 59 16.43 -17.75 9.08
N GLN A 60 16.43 -17.58 10.41
CA GLN A 60 15.63 -18.37 11.33
C GLN A 60 14.26 -17.75 11.55
N GLY A 61 13.24 -18.58 11.73
CA GLY A 61 11.88 -18.15 12.05
C GLY A 61 11.20 -17.30 10.97
N LEU A 62 10.02 -16.80 11.31
CA LEU A 62 9.24 -15.91 10.45
C LEU A 62 9.67 -14.45 10.60
N ILE A 63 9.38 -13.60 9.60
CA ILE A 63 9.65 -12.15 9.69
C ILE A 63 8.94 -11.49 10.88
N GLU A 64 7.80 -12.02 11.29
CA GLU A 64 7.04 -11.52 12.44
C GLU A 64 7.74 -11.80 13.79
N GLU A 65 8.66 -12.76 13.85
CA GLU A 65 9.39 -13.18 15.06
C GLU A 65 10.71 -12.42 15.26
N VAL A 66 11.15 -11.62 14.29
CA VAL A 66 12.34 -10.77 14.43
C VAL A 66 12.07 -9.72 15.51
N ASP A 67 12.89 -9.72 16.56
CA ASP A 67 12.66 -8.98 17.81
C ASP A 67 13.49 -7.71 17.94
N THR A 68 14.45 -7.50 17.04
CA THR A 68 15.24 -6.27 16.97
C THR A 68 14.97 -5.50 15.67
N LYS A 69 14.95 -4.19 15.80
CA LYS A 69 14.77 -3.28 14.68
C LYS A 69 15.93 -3.39 13.68
N GLU A 70 17.14 -3.52 14.20
CA GLU A 70 18.39 -3.56 13.43
C GLU A 70 18.47 -4.81 12.56
N GLU A 71 18.09 -5.97 13.12
CA GLU A 71 18.02 -7.21 12.35
C GLU A 71 16.92 -7.13 11.29
N LEU A 72 15.73 -6.65 11.65
CA LEU A 72 14.64 -6.46 10.72
C LEU A 72 15.07 -5.56 9.55
N GLU A 73 15.73 -4.44 9.82
CA GLU A 73 16.23 -3.53 8.80
C GLU A 73 17.25 -4.19 7.88
N ASP A 74 18.21 -4.94 8.42
CA ASP A 74 19.24 -5.60 7.61
C ASP A 74 18.65 -6.68 6.68
N GLN A 75 17.74 -7.49 7.20
CA GLN A 75 17.08 -8.52 6.40
C GLN A 75 16.24 -7.92 5.27
N LEU A 76 15.51 -6.83 5.54
CA LEU A 76 14.73 -6.12 4.53
C LEU A 76 15.62 -5.44 3.48
N CYS A 77 16.76 -4.86 3.87
CA CYS A 77 17.73 -4.29 2.94
C CYS A 77 18.20 -5.34 1.91
N ARG A 78 18.54 -6.54 2.39
CA ARG A 78 19.00 -7.64 1.53
C ARG A 78 17.89 -8.15 0.62
N PHE A 79 16.68 -8.26 1.14
CA PHE A 79 15.53 -8.65 0.35
C PHE A 79 15.23 -7.66 -0.78
N VAL A 80 15.16 -6.35 -0.49
CA VAL A 80 14.91 -5.31 -1.49
C VAL A 80 16.00 -5.28 -2.57
N HIS A 81 17.25 -5.53 -2.18
CA HIS A 81 18.33 -5.66 -3.15
C HIS A 81 18.16 -6.91 -4.04
N ALA A 82 17.82 -8.06 -3.45
CA ALA A 82 17.76 -9.35 -4.12
C ALA A 82 16.49 -9.60 -4.94
N MET A 83 15.37 -8.93 -4.64
CA MET A 83 14.08 -9.23 -5.26
C MET A 83 14.13 -9.13 -6.80
N ARG A 84 13.72 -10.19 -7.49
CA ARG A 84 13.58 -10.29 -8.95
C ARG A 84 12.34 -11.10 -9.30
N LYS A 85 11.87 -10.98 -10.55
CA LYS A 85 10.85 -11.87 -11.10
C LYS A 85 11.42 -13.27 -11.28
N LYS A 86 10.54 -14.26 -11.51
CA LYS A 86 10.94 -15.65 -11.75
C LYS A 86 11.87 -15.83 -12.95
N ASP A 87 11.72 -14.97 -13.97
CA ASP A 87 12.58 -14.94 -15.16
C ASP A 87 13.93 -14.24 -14.92
N GLY A 88 14.22 -13.82 -13.68
CA GLY A 88 15.41 -13.06 -13.31
C GLY A 88 15.33 -11.56 -13.63
N SER A 89 14.29 -11.10 -14.33
CA SER A 89 14.14 -9.70 -14.69
C SER A 89 13.76 -8.82 -13.49
N GLU A 90 14.05 -7.54 -13.62
CA GLU A 90 13.74 -6.55 -12.60
C GLU A 90 12.24 -6.24 -12.51
N TYR A 91 11.78 -5.97 -11.29
CA TYR A 91 10.42 -5.47 -11.05
C TYR A 91 10.26 -4.02 -11.51
N HIS A 92 9.01 -3.61 -11.74
CA HIS A 92 8.67 -2.20 -11.89
C HIS A 92 8.69 -1.50 -10.51
N VAL A 93 8.97 -0.20 -10.47
CA VAL A 93 9.00 0.60 -9.23
C VAL A 93 7.70 0.47 -8.42
N SER A 94 6.55 0.44 -9.10
CA SER A 94 5.25 0.25 -8.44
C SER A 94 5.13 -1.09 -7.71
N SER A 95 5.71 -2.16 -8.24
CA SER A 95 5.72 -3.48 -7.59
C SER A 95 6.60 -3.49 -6.35
N VAL A 96 7.79 -2.85 -6.41
CA VAL A 96 8.68 -2.70 -5.26
C VAL A 96 7.99 -1.92 -4.13
N ASN A 97 7.37 -0.78 -4.45
CA ASN A 97 6.63 -0.01 -3.44
C ASN A 97 5.45 -0.80 -2.87
N SER A 98 4.70 -1.50 -3.73
CA SER A 98 3.59 -2.37 -3.28
C SER A 98 4.06 -3.46 -2.32
N CYS A 99 5.23 -4.05 -2.58
CA CYS A 99 5.87 -5.00 -1.68
C CYS A 99 6.17 -4.37 -0.31
N MET A 100 6.78 -3.18 -0.29
CA MET A 100 7.12 -2.50 0.97
C MET A 100 5.87 -2.16 1.80
N PHE A 101 4.80 -1.66 1.18
CA PHE A 101 3.52 -1.44 1.87
C PHE A 101 2.90 -2.74 2.39
N ALA A 102 3.01 -3.82 1.61
CA ALA A 102 2.53 -5.13 2.01
C ALA A 102 3.25 -5.66 3.26
N ILE A 103 4.58 -5.52 3.31
CA ILE A 103 5.41 -5.91 4.46
C ILE A 103 5.08 -5.02 5.67
N ASN A 104 5.05 -3.69 5.49
CA ASN A 104 4.74 -2.76 6.58
C ASN A 104 3.40 -3.09 7.25
N ARG A 105 2.36 -3.34 6.43
CA ARG A 105 1.04 -3.74 6.93
C ARG A 105 1.09 -5.08 7.67
N HIS A 106 1.80 -6.06 7.14
CA HIS A 106 1.92 -7.37 7.78
C HIS A 106 2.59 -7.27 9.16
N LEU A 107 3.69 -6.52 9.26
CA LEU A 107 4.42 -6.32 10.51
C LEU A 107 3.55 -5.62 11.57
N ASN A 108 2.80 -4.58 11.19
CA ASN A 108 1.88 -3.92 12.13
C ASN A 108 0.78 -4.86 12.64
N ASN A 109 0.41 -5.89 11.88
CA ASN A 109 -0.57 -6.87 12.32
C ASN A 109 0.06 -7.93 13.23
N LYS A 110 1.22 -8.47 12.84
CA LYS A 110 1.72 -9.74 13.38
C LYS A 110 3.05 -9.70 14.12
N SER A 111 3.87 -8.68 13.90
CA SER A 111 5.21 -8.63 14.48
C SER A 111 5.18 -8.59 16.01
N VAL A 112 6.20 -9.21 16.62
CA VAL A 112 6.51 -9.13 18.06
C VAL A 112 7.05 -7.77 18.49
N LEU A 113 7.58 -6.98 17.55
CA LEU A 113 8.05 -5.62 17.82
C LEU A 113 6.90 -4.70 18.27
N SER A 114 7.24 -3.73 19.12
CA SER A 114 6.32 -2.70 19.57
C SER A 114 5.73 -1.92 18.39
N LYS A 115 4.40 -1.86 18.35
CA LYS A 115 3.62 -1.17 17.31
C LYS A 115 3.38 0.30 17.72
N PRO A 116 3.24 1.23 16.75
CA PRO A 116 3.27 1.02 15.30
C PRO A 116 4.68 0.85 14.76
N ILE A 117 4.82 -0.02 13.76
CA ILE A 117 6.06 -0.19 12.99
C ILE A 117 5.90 0.64 11.72
N ASN A 118 6.90 1.44 11.35
CA ASN A 118 6.90 2.13 10.06
C ASN A 118 8.23 1.93 9.35
N ILE A 119 8.35 0.84 8.58
CA ILE A 119 9.59 0.52 7.83
C ILE A 119 9.87 1.52 6.70
N MET A 120 8.91 2.42 6.41
CA MET A 120 9.05 3.49 5.41
C MET A 120 9.49 4.81 6.04
N ASP A 121 9.55 4.90 7.37
CA ASP A 121 10.06 6.07 8.07
C ASP A 121 11.58 6.13 7.93
N LYS A 122 12.06 7.12 7.18
CA LYS A 122 13.50 7.32 6.92
C LYS A 122 14.30 7.62 8.18
N ASP A 123 13.67 8.19 9.21
CA ASP A 123 14.36 8.58 10.44
C ASP A 123 14.54 7.36 11.36
N GLN A 124 13.67 6.36 11.20
CA GLN A 124 13.78 5.08 11.90
C GLN A 124 14.58 4.06 11.10
N TYR A 125 14.28 3.87 9.82
CA TYR A 125 14.86 2.84 8.96
C TYR A 125 15.69 3.48 7.84
N TYR A 126 16.73 4.22 8.23
CA TYR A 126 17.54 5.02 7.32
C TYR A 126 18.29 4.18 6.28
N LYS A 127 18.85 3.04 6.68
CA LYS A 127 19.60 2.14 5.78
C LYS A 127 18.65 1.53 4.75
N LEU A 128 17.47 1.07 5.20
CA LEU A 128 16.44 0.55 4.30
C LEU A 128 15.95 1.61 3.33
N TRP A 129 15.73 2.84 3.80
CA TRP A 129 15.37 3.97 2.94
C TRP A 129 16.44 4.24 1.88
N GLN A 130 17.73 4.24 2.23
CA GLN A 130 18.82 4.44 1.28
C GLN A 130 18.84 3.35 0.20
N ILE A 131 18.70 2.09 0.59
CA ILE A 131 18.66 0.94 -0.34
C ILE A 131 17.44 1.03 -1.25
N LEU A 132 16.26 1.31 -0.71
CA LEU A 132 15.03 1.45 -1.49
C LEU A 132 15.13 2.60 -2.49
N ASN A 133 15.62 3.77 -2.05
CA ASN A 133 15.83 4.93 -2.92
C ASN A 133 16.83 4.64 -4.05
N GLY A 134 17.94 3.97 -3.73
CA GLY A 134 18.92 3.51 -4.72
C GLY A 134 18.32 2.53 -5.72
N LYS A 135 17.54 1.55 -5.23
CA LYS A 135 16.83 0.58 -6.06
C LYS A 135 15.86 1.27 -7.01
N VAL A 136 15.03 2.20 -6.51
CA VAL A 136 14.07 2.96 -7.32
C VAL A 136 14.79 3.76 -8.41
N LYS A 137 15.86 4.50 -8.07
CA LYS A 137 16.64 5.26 -9.07
C LYS A 137 17.23 4.36 -10.15
N SER A 138 17.77 3.20 -9.77
CA SER A 138 18.29 2.22 -10.73
C SER A 138 17.21 1.65 -11.65
N LEU A 139 16.01 1.39 -11.13
CA LEU A 139 14.88 0.93 -11.94
C LEU A 139 14.39 2.02 -12.90
N VAL A 140 14.31 3.26 -12.44
CA VAL A 140 13.95 4.41 -13.29
C VAL A 140 14.95 4.57 -14.44
N SER A 141 16.26 4.49 -14.17
CA SER A 141 17.28 4.59 -15.23
C SER A 141 17.23 3.44 -16.24
N GLN A 142 16.55 2.34 -15.91
CA GLN A 142 16.30 1.20 -16.80
C GLN A 142 14.94 1.28 -17.52
N GLY A 143 14.23 2.41 -17.44
CA GLY A 143 12.88 2.57 -18.02
C GLY A 143 11.78 1.83 -17.25
N ARG A 144 12.04 1.40 -16.01
CA ARG A 144 11.08 0.64 -15.16
C ARG A 144 10.43 1.50 -14.08
N GLY A 145 10.40 2.81 -14.29
CA GLY A 145 9.71 3.78 -13.43
C GLY A 145 8.54 4.48 -14.11
N GLU A 146 8.46 4.40 -15.44
CA GLU A 146 7.41 5.05 -16.22
C GLU A 146 6.12 4.23 -16.14
N ARG A 147 5.01 4.88 -15.78
CA ARG A 147 3.69 4.31 -15.99
C ARG A 147 3.32 4.54 -17.44
N ASN A 148 3.71 3.63 -18.32
CA ASN A 148 3.05 3.52 -19.60
C ASN A 148 1.59 3.15 -19.30
N GLY A 149 0.63 3.86 -19.91
CA GLY A 149 -0.78 3.50 -19.81
C GLY A 149 -1.03 2.09 -20.33
N ALA A 150 -2.28 1.64 -20.27
CA ALA A 150 -2.65 0.51 -21.11
C ALA A 150 -2.41 0.89 -22.58
N ASP A 151 -2.00 -0.07 -23.40
CA ASP A 151 -2.02 0.13 -24.84
C ASP A 151 -3.44 0.53 -25.24
N GLY A 152 -3.55 1.56 -26.08
CA GLY A 152 -4.85 1.95 -26.62
C GLY A 152 -5.43 0.81 -27.46
N PHE A 153 -6.75 0.73 -27.55
CA PHE A 153 -7.39 -0.19 -28.49
C PHE A 153 -6.86 0.05 -29.90
N THR A 154 -6.47 -1.03 -30.56
CA THR A 154 -6.17 -1.00 -31.98
C THR A 154 -7.47 -0.94 -32.79
N GLU A 155 -7.38 -0.60 -34.07
CA GLU A 155 -8.54 -0.59 -34.97
C GLU A 155 -9.19 -1.99 -35.04
N ASP A 156 -8.39 -3.05 -35.03
CA ASP A 156 -8.87 -4.43 -34.98
C ASP A 156 -9.58 -4.76 -33.66
N ASP A 157 -9.08 -4.27 -32.52
CA ASP A 157 -9.76 -4.45 -31.23
C ASP A 157 -11.13 -3.75 -31.24
N LEU A 158 -11.22 -2.56 -31.84
CA LEU A 158 -12.46 -1.81 -31.97
C LEU A 158 -13.47 -2.55 -32.86
N LEU A 159 -13.02 -3.09 -34.00
CA LEU A 159 -13.87 -3.87 -34.90
C LEU A 159 -14.40 -5.14 -34.21
N GLN A 160 -13.55 -5.87 -33.47
CA GLN A 160 -13.99 -7.03 -32.71
C GLN A 160 -15.02 -6.69 -31.62
N ILE A 161 -14.89 -5.54 -30.97
CA ILE A 161 -15.88 -5.06 -29.98
C ILE A 161 -17.20 -4.73 -30.68
N LEU A 162 -17.16 -4.07 -31.84
CA LEU A 162 -18.35 -3.67 -32.59
C LEU A 162 -19.11 -4.86 -33.19
N ASP A 163 -18.38 -5.87 -33.67
CA ASP A 163 -18.95 -7.09 -34.27
C ASP A 163 -19.36 -8.13 -33.21
N HIS A 164 -19.14 -7.86 -31.91
CA HIS A 164 -19.49 -8.80 -30.86
C HIS A 164 -21.02 -9.00 -30.78
N PRO A 165 -21.53 -10.26 -30.67
CA PRO A 165 -22.96 -10.55 -30.66
C PRO A 165 -23.77 -9.76 -29.62
N ALA A 166 -23.19 -9.48 -28.44
CA ALA A 166 -23.82 -8.67 -27.41
C ALA A 166 -24.04 -7.19 -27.78
N MET A 167 -23.36 -6.69 -28.82
CA MET A 167 -23.58 -5.36 -29.40
C MET A 167 -24.57 -5.40 -30.57
N SER A 168 -24.82 -6.57 -31.14
CA SER A 168 -25.91 -6.77 -32.08
C SER A 168 -27.22 -6.82 -31.29
N GLY A 169 -28.09 -5.82 -31.44
CA GLY A 169 -29.36 -5.68 -30.71
C GLY A 169 -30.43 -6.71 -31.07
N ASN A 170 -30.03 -7.94 -31.37
CA ASN A 170 -30.87 -9.03 -31.84
C ASN A 170 -31.30 -10.00 -30.73
N ASP A 171 -30.96 -9.75 -29.47
CA ASP A 171 -31.54 -10.50 -28.35
C ASP A 171 -32.99 -10.01 -28.13
N PRO A 172 -34.03 -10.84 -28.41
CA PRO A 172 -35.39 -10.49 -28.05
C PRO A 172 -35.53 -10.48 -26.52
N ALA A 173 -36.13 -9.40 -26.01
CA ALA A 173 -36.47 -9.23 -24.61
C ALA A 173 -37.43 -10.31 -24.08
#